data_AF-A0A6P0SJJ9-F1
#
_entry.id   AF-A0A6P0SJJ9-F1
#
_cell.length_a   1.000
_cell.length_b   1.000
_cell.length_c   1.000
_cell.angle_alpha   90.00
_cell.angle_beta   90.00
_cell.angle_gamma   90.00
#
_symmetry.space_group_name_H-M   'P 1'
#
loop_
_entity.id
_entity.type
_entity.pdbx_description
1 polymer ?
#
loop_
_entity_poly.entity_id
_entity_poly.type
_entity_poly.pdbx_seq_one_letter_code
_entity_poly.pdbx_strand_id
1 'polypeptide(L)'
;MNSSFESVNYPDRYIRHKGFMFYIEPIQSQLDQEDASFVLVPGLYNELDFSFRSVNYPDHFLRHQNYEIKLHESDGSDLFRKDATFKIVPGLYDDGGFSFESVNYPGYYIRHQNYQLYLHQLDNSELFNKDATFSIVKGFIQ
;
A
#
# COMPACT_ATOMS: atom_id res chain seq x y z
N MET A 1 -8.72 -14.21 -3.07
CA MET A 1 -8.60 -13.42 -4.32
C MET A 1 -7.54 -12.37 -4.08
N ASN A 2 -6.64 -12.17 -5.04
CA ASN A 2 -5.57 -11.20 -4.94
C ASN A 2 -6.06 -9.83 -5.45
N SER A 3 -5.42 -8.76 -4.99
CA SER A 3 -5.72 -7.38 -5.32
C SER A 3 -4.46 -6.65 -5.81
N SER A 4 -4.66 -5.69 -6.69
CA SER A 4 -3.66 -4.67 -7.06
C SER A 4 -4.24 -3.28 -6.79
N PHE A 5 -3.38 -2.27 -6.70
CA PHE A 5 -3.79 -0.91 -6.32
C PHE A 5 -3.29 0.09 -7.36
N GLU A 6 -4.20 0.74 -8.08
CA GLU A 6 -3.90 1.69 -9.15
C GLU A 6 -3.93 3.12 -8.65
N SER A 7 -2.95 3.95 -9.02
CA SER A 7 -2.92 5.37 -8.66
C SER A 7 -4.02 6.14 -9.40
N VAL A 8 -4.85 6.92 -8.71
CA VAL A 8 -5.94 7.65 -9.39
C VAL A 8 -5.44 8.82 -10.25
N ASN A 9 -4.31 9.43 -9.89
CA ASN A 9 -3.72 10.56 -10.61
C ASN A 9 -2.60 10.17 -11.58
N TYR A 10 -2.20 8.90 -11.61
CA TYR A 10 -1.31 8.33 -12.61
C TYR A 10 -1.90 6.99 -13.09
N PRO A 11 -2.92 7.03 -13.97
CA PRO A 11 -3.52 5.83 -14.54
C PRO A 11 -2.46 4.92 -15.17
N ASP A 12 -2.74 3.62 -15.21
CA ASP A 12 -1.83 2.55 -15.65
C ASP A 12 -0.61 2.33 -14.73
N ARG A 13 -0.54 2.99 -13.56
CA ARG A 13 0.52 2.74 -12.57
C ARG A 13 -0.02 2.11 -11.31
N TYR A 14 0.62 1.02 -10.91
CA TYR A 14 0.17 0.20 -9.80
C TYR A 14 1.22 0.15 -8.69
N ILE A 15 0.75 0.07 -7.45
CA ILE A 15 1.61 -0.24 -6.30
C ILE A 15 2.26 -1.59 -6.56
N ARG A 16 3.59 -1.61 -6.53
CA ARG A 16 4.40 -2.83 -6.58
C ARG A 16 5.64 -2.68 -5.74
N HIS A 17 6.21 -3.80 -5.30
CA HIS A 17 7.53 -3.78 -4.70
C HIS A 17 8.64 -3.91 -5.76
N LYS A 18 9.83 -3.40 -5.45
CA LYS A 18 11.06 -3.51 -6.25
C LYS A 18 12.26 -3.30 -5.34
N GLY A 19 13.13 -4.30 -5.20
CA GLY A 19 14.27 -4.21 -4.28
C GLY A 19 13.85 -3.91 -2.84
N PHE A 20 12.74 -4.51 -2.38
CA PHE A 20 12.11 -4.33 -1.06
C PHE A 20 11.57 -2.93 -0.74
N MET A 21 11.55 -2.02 -1.72
CA MET A 21 10.87 -0.72 -1.63
C MET A 21 9.61 -0.73 -2.48
N PHE A 22 8.65 0.14 -2.18
CA PHE A 22 7.40 0.24 -2.94
C PHE A 22 7.37 1.44 -3.88
N TYR A 23 6.80 1.23 -5.06
CA TYR A 23 6.66 2.24 -6.11
C TYR A 23 5.30 2.13 -6.79
N ILE A 24 4.91 3.17 -7.54
CA ILE A 24 3.89 3.10 -8.58
C ILE A 24 4.52 3.04 -9.97
N GLU A 25 4.33 1.93 -10.67
CA GLU A 25 4.89 1.73 -12.01
C GLU A 25 3.90 1.00 -12.94
N PRO A 26 4.06 1.14 -14.26
CA PRO A 26 3.37 0.29 -15.23
C PRO A 26 3.76 -1.18 -15.07
N ILE A 27 2.80 -2.07 -15.28
CA ILE A 27 3.02 -3.52 -15.21
C ILE A 27 3.31 -4.05 -16.61
N GLN A 28 4.55 -4.48 -16.85
CA GLN A 28 5.04 -4.82 -18.20
C GLN A 28 5.54 -6.26 -18.34
N SER A 29 5.72 -6.94 -17.22
CA SER A 29 6.25 -8.31 -17.17
C SER A 29 5.49 -9.18 -16.18
N GLN A 30 5.70 -10.50 -16.25
CA GLN A 30 5.19 -11.45 -15.27
C GLN A 30 5.70 -11.13 -13.85
N LEU A 31 6.97 -10.71 -13.74
CA LEU A 31 7.54 -10.31 -12.46
C LEU A 31 6.84 -9.07 -11.90
N ASP A 32 6.54 -8.07 -12.73
CA ASP A 32 5.79 -6.90 -12.26
C ASP A 32 4.38 -7.28 -11.79
N GLN A 33 3.73 -8.23 -12.45
CA GLN A 33 2.40 -8.74 -12.05
C GLN A 33 2.44 -9.39 -10.68
N GLU A 34 3.47 -10.20 -10.43
CA GLU A 34 3.74 -10.83 -9.13
C GLU A 34 4.07 -9.79 -8.05
N ASP A 35 4.91 -8.81 -8.37
CA ASP A 35 5.32 -7.74 -7.47
C ASP A 35 4.18 -6.76 -7.12
N ALA A 36 3.17 -6.66 -7.98
CA ALA A 36 2.01 -5.78 -7.85
C ALA A 36 0.76 -6.49 -7.28
N SER A 37 0.85 -7.77 -6.95
CA SER A 37 -0.28 -8.56 -6.46
C SER A 37 -0.17 -8.83 -4.96
N PHE A 38 -1.24 -8.51 -4.24
CA PHE A 38 -1.30 -8.62 -2.78
C PHE A 38 -2.54 -9.38 -2.32
N VAL A 39 -2.44 -10.01 -1.16
CA VAL A 39 -3.60 -10.50 -0.41
C VAL A 39 -3.85 -9.52 0.73
N LEU A 40 -5.02 -8.87 0.72
CA LEU A 40 -5.52 -8.18 1.90
C LEU A 40 -5.93 -9.21 2.94
N VAL A 41 -5.25 -9.20 4.07
CA VAL A 41 -5.55 -10.07 5.23
C VAL A 41 -6.04 -9.21 6.40
N PRO A 42 -6.74 -9.78 7.39
CA PRO A 42 -6.99 -9.09 8.65
C PRO A 42 -5.70 -8.47 9.19
N GLY A 43 -5.80 -7.23 9.67
CA GLY A 43 -4.66 -6.46 10.13
C GLY A 43 -3.88 -7.22 11.19
N LEU A 44 -2.55 -7.26 11.03
CA LEU A 44 -1.70 -8.01 11.95
C LEU A 44 -1.82 -7.49 13.39
N TYR A 45 -2.03 -6.18 13.58
CA TYR A 45 -2.22 -5.57 14.90
C TYR A 45 -3.69 -5.50 15.36
N ASN A 46 -4.62 -5.26 14.43
CA ASN A 46 -6.05 -5.15 14.68
C ASN A 46 -6.81 -5.82 13.53
N GLU A 47 -7.58 -6.86 13.83
CA GLU A 47 -8.26 -7.68 12.83
C GLU A 47 -9.40 -6.95 12.09
N LEU A 48 -9.85 -5.79 12.60
CA LEU A 48 -10.81 -4.92 11.93
C LEU A 48 -10.19 -4.05 10.82
N ASP A 49 -8.86 -3.93 10.83
CA ASP A 49 -8.07 -3.20 9.84
C ASP A 49 -7.40 -4.20 8.87
N PHE A 50 -6.46 -3.76 8.04
CA PHE A 50 -5.87 -4.60 6.99
C PHE A 50 -4.34 -4.56 6.97
N SER A 51 -3.76 -5.69 6.57
CA SER A 51 -2.35 -5.80 6.20
C SER A 51 -2.23 -6.32 4.76
N PHE A 52 -1.23 -5.83 4.03
CA PHE A 52 -1.02 -6.16 2.63
C PHE A 52 0.09 -7.20 2.54
N ARG A 53 -0.28 -8.45 2.32
CA ARG A 53 0.68 -9.57 2.16
C ARG A 53 1.07 -9.70 0.69
N SER A 54 2.36 -9.77 0.39
CA SER A 54 2.82 -10.03 -0.98
C SER A 54 2.38 -11.43 -1.44
N VAL A 55 2.01 -11.56 -2.71
CA VAL A 55 1.70 -12.89 -3.28
C VAL A 55 2.99 -13.67 -3.57
N ASN A 56 4.03 -13.03 -4.11
CA ASN A 56 5.29 -13.72 -4.46
C ASN A 56 6.29 -13.84 -3.30
N TYR A 57 6.09 -13.11 -2.20
CA TYR A 57 6.79 -13.28 -0.93
C TYR A 57 5.77 -13.47 0.21
N PRO A 58 5.22 -14.68 0.41
CA PRO A 58 4.08 -14.89 1.30
C PRO A 58 4.32 -14.55 2.77
N ASP A 59 5.57 -14.59 3.24
CA ASP A 59 5.93 -14.22 4.61
C ASP A 59 6.19 -12.71 4.78
N HIS A 60 6.07 -11.93 3.69
CA HIS A 60 6.37 -10.50 3.66
C HIS A 60 5.12 -9.63 3.52
N PHE A 61 5.19 -8.46 4.16
CA PHE A 61 4.11 -7.49 4.22
C PHE A 61 4.61 -6.09 3.86
N LEU A 62 3.70 -5.28 3.31
CA LEU A 62 3.88 -3.83 3.25
C LEU A 62 3.88 -3.29 4.68
N ARG A 63 4.93 -2.55 5.03
CA ARG A 63 4.99 -1.79 6.29
C ARG A 63 5.64 -0.45 6.09
N HIS A 64 5.38 0.48 7.00
CA HIS A 64 6.18 1.70 7.07
C HIS A 64 7.44 1.48 7.93
N GLN A 65 8.51 2.20 7.59
CA GLN A 65 9.70 2.35 8.43
C GLN A 65 10.44 3.63 8.06
N ASN A 66 10.77 4.46 9.04
CA ASN A 66 11.43 5.75 8.78
C ASN A 66 10.67 6.57 7.71
N TYR A 67 9.33 6.50 7.72
CA TYR A 67 8.43 7.13 6.75
C TYR A 67 8.50 6.60 5.31
N GLU A 68 9.27 5.55 5.05
CA GLU A 68 9.29 4.84 3.77
C GLU A 68 8.38 3.61 3.82
N ILE A 69 7.80 3.22 2.69
CA ILE A 69 7.03 1.99 2.57
C ILE A 69 7.91 0.87 2.00
N LYS A 70 8.00 -0.24 2.75
CA LYS A 70 8.92 -1.35 2.47
C LYS A 70 8.19 -2.68 2.47
N LEU A 71 8.71 -3.62 1.67
CA LEU A 71 8.35 -5.02 1.77
C LEU A 71 9.30 -5.69 2.77
N HIS A 72 8.76 -6.31 3.81
CA HIS A 72 9.59 -6.90 4.84
C HIS A 72 8.96 -8.17 5.41
N GLU A 73 9.79 -9.16 5.71
CA GLU A 73 9.39 -10.37 6.43
C GLU A 73 8.88 -10.01 7.82
N SER A 74 7.79 -10.67 8.25
CA SER A 74 7.26 -10.50 9.60
C SER A 74 8.19 -11.09 10.64
N ASP A 75 8.67 -10.26 11.57
CA ASP A 75 9.44 -10.70 12.73
C ASP A 75 8.55 -11.07 13.94
N GLY A 76 7.23 -10.97 13.78
CA GLY A 76 6.26 -11.25 14.84
C GLY A 76 6.30 -10.27 16.02
N SER A 77 6.99 -9.13 15.90
CA SER A 77 7.01 -8.10 16.94
C SER A 77 5.74 -7.24 16.92
N ASP A 78 5.37 -6.67 18.06
CA ASP A 78 4.27 -5.69 18.14
C ASP A 78 4.51 -4.47 17.24
N LEU A 79 5.76 -4.03 17.13
CA LEU A 79 6.12 -2.89 16.29
C LEU A 79 5.87 -3.22 14.82
N PHE A 80 6.34 -4.36 14.32
CA PHE A 80 6.09 -4.79 12.94
C PHE A 80 4.59 -4.86 12.66
N ARG A 81 3.82 -5.50 13.56
CA ARG A 81 2.36 -5.62 13.40
C ARG A 81 1.70 -4.24 13.26
N LYS A 82 2.08 -3.29 14.10
CA LYS A 82 1.57 -1.92 14.05
C LYS A 82 1.98 -1.21 12.77
N ASP A 83 3.24 -1.34 12.37
CA ASP A 83 3.79 -0.70 11.17
C ASP A 83 3.23 -1.27 9.86
N ALA A 84 2.76 -2.52 9.88
CA ALA A 84 2.20 -3.24 8.75
C ALA A 84 0.66 -3.24 8.71
N THR A 85 -0.02 -2.50 9.58
CA THR A 85 -1.49 -2.45 9.64
C THR A 85 -2.00 -1.06 9.26
N PHE A 86 -2.98 -1.03 8.38
CA PHE A 86 -3.57 0.19 7.84
C PHE A 86 -5.10 0.10 7.81
N LYS A 87 -5.76 1.23 8.06
CA LYS A 87 -7.18 1.40 7.78
C LYS A 87 -7.35 1.68 6.30
N ILE A 88 -8.33 1.03 5.68
CA ILE A 88 -8.79 1.39 4.33
C ILE A 88 -9.97 2.35 4.52
N VAL A 89 -9.78 3.61 4.10
CA VAL A 89 -10.79 4.68 4.25
C VAL A 89 -11.22 5.18 2.86
N PRO A 90 -12.36 5.89 2.76
CA PRO A 90 -12.72 6.59 1.52
C PRO A 90 -11.55 7.44 1.01
N GLY A 91 -11.39 7.50 -0.31
CA GLY A 91 -10.33 8.25 -0.97
C GLY A 91 -10.28 9.71 -0.51
N LEU A 92 -9.07 10.23 -0.30
CA LEU A 92 -8.88 11.64 0.07
C LEU A 92 -9.15 12.59 -1.10
N TYR A 93 -9.17 12.09 -2.34
CA TYR A 93 -9.37 12.89 -3.55
C TYR A 93 -10.74 12.71 -4.21
N ASP A 94 -11.24 11.48 -4.29
CA ASP A 94 -12.51 11.16 -4.94
C ASP A 94 -13.31 10.12 -4.13
N ASP A 95 -14.61 10.02 -4.44
CA ASP A 95 -15.54 9.12 -3.75
C ASP A 95 -15.45 7.65 -4.24
N GLY A 96 -14.58 7.36 -5.22
CA GLY A 96 -14.47 6.04 -5.86
C GLY A 96 -13.23 5.24 -5.47
N GLY A 97 -12.18 5.92 -5.04
CA GLY A 97 -10.91 5.36 -4.59
C GLY A 97 -10.84 5.19 -3.08
N PHE A 98 -9.69 4.73 -2.64
CA PHE A 98 -9.39 4.45 -1.24
C PHE A 98 -8.04 5.04 -0.85
N SER A 99 -7.93 5.44 0.41
CA SER A 99 -6.66 5.85 1.02
C SER A 99 -6.33 4.93 2.19
N PHE A 100 -5.04 4.79 2.48
CA PHE A 100 -4.53 3.85 3.48
C PHE A 100 -3.91 4.61 4.65
N GLU A 101 -4.61 4.67 5.77
CA GLU A 101 -4.18 5.38 6.98
C GLU A 101 -3.44 4.41 7.91
N SER A 102 -2.28 4.82 8.45
CA SER A 102 -1.55 4.02 9.43
C SER A 102 -2.33 3.90 10.75
N VAL A 103 -2.40 2.69 11.32
CA VAL A 103 -3.07 2.50 12.63
C VAL A 103 -2.27 3.06 13.80
N ASN A 104 -0.94 3.09 13.70
CA ASN A 104 -0.06 3.58 14.77
C ASN A 104 0.45 5.02 14.55
N TYR A 105 0.16 5.61 13.38
CA TYR A 105 0.34 7.03 13.10
C TYR A 105 -0.94 7.62 12.49
N PRO A 106 -2.00 7.85 13.29
CA PRO A 106 -3.23 8.45 12.79
C PRO A 106 -2.98 9.81 12.11
N GLY A 107 -3.69 10.06 11.00
CA GLY A 107 -3.45 11.20 10.12
C GLY A 107 -2.25 11.07 9.17
N TYR A 108 -1.56 9.92 9.16
CA TYR A 108 -0.53 9.59 8.18
C TYR A 108 -1.05 8.56 7.19
N TYR A 109 -0.76 8.80 5.92
CA TYR A 109 -1.28 8.01 4.79
C TYR A 109 -0.15 7.50 3.92
N ILE A 110 -0.36 6.32 3.34
CA ILE A 110 0.45 5.87 2.21
C ILE A 110 0.15 6.80 1.03
N ARG A 111 1.19 7.40 0.47
CA ARG A 111 1.11 8.14 -0.79
C ARG A 111 2.34 7.91 -1.64
N HIS A 112 2.23 8.12 -2.94
CA HIS A 112 3.42 8.21 -3.76
C HIS A 112 4.04 9.62 -3.70
N GLN A 113 5.35 9.69 -3.92
CA GLN A 113 6.10 10.92 -4.18
C GLN A 113 7.20 10.58 -5.17
N ASN A 114 7.22 11.23 -6.34
CA ASN A 114 8.16 10.88 -7.40
C ASN A 114 8.16 9.37 -7.69
N TYR A 115 6.97 8.78 -7.72
CA TYR A 115 6.69 7.35 -7.91
C TYR A 115 7.06 6.39 -6.77
N GLN A 116 7.80 6.80 -5.73
CA GLN A 116 8.06 5.94 -4.57
C GLN A 116 6.99 6.12 -3.50
N LEU A 117 6.62 5.04 -2.79
CA LEU A 117 5.66 5.11 -1.69
C LEU A 117 6.31 5.52 -0.37
N TYR A 118 5.65 6.44 0.31
CA TYR A 118 6.01 6.95 1.63
C TYR A 118 4.80 6.99 2.54
N LEU A 119 5.07 7.00 3.85
CA LEU A 119 4.08 7.33 4.87
C LEU A 119 4.25 8.81 5.24
N HIS A 120 3.28 9.65 4.88
CA HIS A 120 3.34 11.08 5.18
C HIS A 120 2.09 11.56 5.89
N GLN A 121 2.27 12.59 6.73
CA GLN A 121 1.16 13.28 7.38
C GLN A 121 0.33 14.02 6.34
N LEU A 122 -1.00 13.93 6.45
CA LEU A 122 -1.93 14.68 5.60
C LEU A 122 -1.67 16.19 5.72
N ASP A 123 -1.38 16.82 4.59
CA ASP A 123 -1.15 18.27 4.49
C ASP A 123 -2.35 19.05 3.93
N ASN A 124 -3.44 18.35 3.60
CA ASN A 124 -4.67 18.87 2.98
C ASN A 124 -4.47 19.52 1.60
N SER A 125 -3.31 19.33 0.95
CA SER A 125 -3.13 19.74 -0.43
C SER A 125 -3.85 18.78 -1.38
N GLU A 126 -4.37 19.32 -2.48
CA GLU A 126 -5.00 18.50 -3.52
C GLU A 126 -4.02 17.47 -4.10
N LEU A 127 -2.74 17.83 -4.23
CA LEU A 127 -1.71 16.92 -4.71
C LEU A 127 -1.52 15.74 -3.75
N PHE A 128 -1.43 15.98 -2.44
CA PHE A 128 -1.35 14.91 -1.46
C PHE A 128 -2.56 13.99 -1.57
N ASN A 129 -3.77 14.56 -1.63
CA ASN A 129 -5.00 13.77 -1.72
C ASN A 129 -4.98 12.86 -2.94
N LYS A 130 -4.55 13.39 -4.10
CA LYS A 130 -4.37 12.64 -5.35
C LYS A 130 -3.32 11.54 -5.21
N ASP A 131 -2.17 11.85 -4.61
CA ASP A 131 -1.05 10.92 -4.45
C ASP A 131 -1.35 9.79 -3.44
N ALA A 132 -2.29 10.02 -2.54
CA ALA A 132 -2.71 9.10 -1.48
C ALA A 132 -3.98 8.30 -1.80
N THR A 133 -4.55 8.45 -3.00
CA THR A 133 -5.80 7.78 -3.39
C THR A 133 -5.52 6.72 -4.46
N PHE A 134 -6.05 5.53 -4.25
CA PHE A 134 -5.84 4.36 -5.12
C PHE A 134 -7.15 3.62 -5.39
N SER A 135 -7.30 3.10 -6.61
CA SER A 135 -8.36 2.16 -6.96
C SER A 135 -7.94 0.74 -6.59
N ILE A 136 -8.79 0.00 -5.87
CA ILE A 136 -8.56 -1.42 -5.61
C ILE A 136 -9.09 -2.22 -6.81
N VAL A 137 -8.19 -2.90 -7.51
CA VAL A 137 -8.53 -3.72 -8.68
C VAL A 137 -8.18 -5.19 -8.44
N LYS A 138 -8.64 -6.06 -9.34
CA LYS A 138 -8.28 -7.48 -9.31
C LYS A 138 -6.76 -7.64 -9.50
N GLY A 139 -6.15 -8.51 -8.71
CA GLY A 139 -4.75 -8.91 -8.86
C GLY A 139 -4.45 -9.46 -10.26
N PHE A 140 -3.21 -9.30 -10.71
CA PHE A 140 -2.80 -9.73 -12.05
C PHE A 140 -2.60 -11.25 -12.16
N ILE A 141 -2.30 -11.90 -11.04
CA ILE A 141 -2.10 -13.35 -10.97
C ILE A 141 -3.21 -14.02 -10.15
N GLN A 142 -3.59 -15.23 -10.57
CA GLN A 142 -4.62 -16.07 -9.92
C GLN A 142 -4.03 -16.90 -8.79
#